data_AF-A0A2I1DIL6-F1
#
_entry.id   AF-A0A2I1DIL6-F1
#
_cell.length_a   1.000
_cell.length_b   1.000
_cell.length_c   1.000
_cell.angle_alpha   90.00
_cell.angle_beta   90.00
_cell.angle_gamma   90.00
#
_symmetry.space_group_name_H-M   'P 1'
#
loop_
_entity.id
_entity.type
_entity.pdbx_description
1 polymer ?
#
loop_
_entity_poly.entity_id
_entity_poly.type
_entity_poly.pdbx_seq_one_letter_code
_entity_poly.pdbx_strand_id
1 'polypeptide(L)'
;MLKSILSALAIAGYVQADRANASGMGSMMGNMMEGNDHDHEGMRAMMSPENRGPMRTGMELFQVHAEVHRKVTFLPNGIHAVTISAVPHTVALLQAHVTQMYQRLAEDQPFPYPASRSVPVMFAHPTLYQRKLDYLKDGVAVTETSSDPEMIQVIHAHAREITRFVKEGMPAMMRGMMSS
;
A
#
# COMPACT_ATOMS: atom_id res chain seq x y z
N MET A 1 62.12 -0.59 1.44
CA MET A 1 62.11 0.84 1.05
C MET A 1 60.66 1.30 1.08
N LEU A 2 60.23 2.42 1.67
CA LEU A 2 60.83 3.46 2.49
C LEU A 2 59.67 4.12 3.29
N LYS A 3 60.01 4.65 4.46
CA LYS A 3 59.14 5.27 5.47
C LYS A 3 58.52 6.61 5.00
N SER A 4 57.31 6.87 5.52
CA SER A 4 56.79 8.11 6.14
C SER A 4 57.20 9.51 5.64
N ILE A 5 56.27 10.49 5.68
CA ILE A 5 56.26 11.65 6.62
C ILE A 5 55.18 12.70 6.23
N LEU A 6 54.64 13.30 7.29
CA LEU A 6 53.70 14.41 7.48
C LEU A 6 53.90 15.65 6.58
N SER A 7 52.86 16.49 6.45
CA SER A 7 52.84 17.81 7.11
C SER A 7 51.53 18.57 6.86
N ALA A 8 50.89 18.95 7.97
CA ALA A 8 49.98 20.08 8.08
C ALA A 8 50.79 21.38 8.13
N LEU A 9 50.24 22.51 7.64
CA LEU A 9 49.91 23.69 8.46
C LEU A 9 49.35 24.83 7.59
N ALA A 10 48.37 25.52 8.17
CA ALA A 10 47.60 26.64 7.64
C ALA A 10 48.37 27.97 7.60
N ILE A 11 47.89 28.92 6.78
CA ILE A 11 47.98 30.36 7.05
C ILE A 11 46.67 31.05 6.61
N ALA A 12 46.16 31.90 7.49
CA ALA A 12 44.97 32.73 7.39
C ALA A 12 45.20 34.03 6.59
N GLY A 13 44.11 34.62 6.07
CA GLY A 13 44.09 35.98 5.51
C GLY A 13 42.67 36.45 5.22
N TYR A 14 42.30 37.60 5.82
CA TYR A 14 40.97 38.23 5.94
C TYR A 14 40.44 38.93 4.67
N VAL A 15 39.19 39.45 4.79
CA VAL A 15 38.53 40.59 4.10
C VAL A 15 37.26 40.12 3.31
N GLN A 16 36.06 40.72 3.33
CA GLN A 16 35.46 41.94 3.90
C GLN A 16 33.99 41.62 4.26
N ALA A 17 33.39 42.35 5.20
CA ALA A 17 31.97 42.31 5.48
C ALA A 17 31.16 43.05 4.40
N ASP A 18 30.06 42.45 3.94
CA ASP A 18 28.95 43.18 3.32
C ASP A 18 27.67 42.96 4.13
N ARG A 19 27.02 44.07 4.46
CA ARG A 19 25.71 44.12 5.09
C ARG A 19 24.64 44.00 4.02
N ALA A 20 23.71 43.07 4.16
CA ALA A 20 22.34 43.27 3.68
C ALA A 20 21.33 42.27 4.29
N ASN A 21 20.23 42.86 4.75
CA ASN A 21 18.87 42.33 4.88
C ASN A 21 18.56 41.18 5.86
N ALA A 22 18.11 41.62 7.03
CA ALA A 22 17.10 40.95 7.81
C ALA A 22 15.74 40.97 7.07
N SER A 23 15.42 39.91 6.35
CA SER A 23 14.04 39.59 5.92
C SER A 23 13.99 38.15 5.39
N GLY A 24 14.16 37.15 6.26
CA GLY A 24 14.22 35.74 5.85
C GLY A 24 13.42 34.74 6.69
N MET A 25 12.66 35.20 7.70
CA MET A 25 11.90 34.29 8.59
C MET A 25 10.40 34.15 8.25
N GLY A 26 9.90 34.82 7.20
CA GLY A 26 8.48 34.75 6.82
C GLY A 26 8.13 33.64 5.81
N SER A 27 9.07 33.18 5.00
CA SER A 27 8.77 32.23 3.89
C SER A 27 8.92 30.76 4.25
N MET A 28 9.53 30.40 5.39
CA MET A 28 9.71 28.99 5.75
C MET A 28 8.44 28.31 6.32
N MET A 29 7.41 29.09 6.67
CA MET A 29 6.10 28.56 7.12
C MET A 29 5.05 28.49 6.00
N GLY A 30 5.29 29.12 4.84
CA GLY A 30 4.33 29.17 3.72
C GLY A 30 4.35 27.92 2.83
N ASN A 31 5.49 27.22 2.75
CA ASN A 31 5.69 26.09 1.84
C ASN A 31 5.32 24.71 2.43
N MET A 32 4.71 24.64 3.62
CA MET A 32 4.22 23.38 4.20
C MET A 32 2.70 23.18 4.05
N MET A 33 1.98 24.12 3.45
CA MET A 33 0.52 24.01 3.21
C MET A 33 0.15 23.95 1.73
N GLU A 34 1.12 23.78 0.83
CA GLU A 34 0.86 23.46 -0.57
C GLU A 34 0.95 21.93 -0.73
N GLY A 35 -0.03 21.23 -0.15
CA GLY A 35 -0.25 19.82 -0.44
C GLY A 35 -0.62 19.70 -1.92
N ASN A 36 0.08 18.83 -2.65
CA ASN A 36 -0.19 18.55 -4.06
C ASN A 36 -1.70 18.38 -4.29
N ASP A 37 -2.28 19.10 -5.25
CA ASP A 37 -3.70 18.98 -5.62
C ASP A 37 -4.12 17.52 -5.90
N HIS A 38 -3.16 16.69 -6.36
CA HIS A 38 -3.32 15.25 -6.57
C HIS A 38 -3.64 14.45 -5.31
N ASP A 39 -3.08 14.82 -4.15
CA ASP A 39 -3.33 14.12 -2.88
C ASP A 39 -4.74 14.44 -2.37
N HIS A 40 -5.22 15.66 -2.61
CA HIS A 40 -6.57 16.10 -2.28
C HIS A 40 -7.64 15.38 -3.12
N GLU A 41 -7.40 15.20 -4.42
CA GLU A 41 -8.30 14.43 -5.30
C GLU A 41 -8.31 12.94 -4.96
N GLY A 42 -7.15 12.34 -4.71
CA GLY A 42 -7.04 10.94 -4.30
C GLY A 42 -7.78 10.65 -2.99
N MET A 43 -7.62 11.51 -1.98
CA MET A 43 -8.35 11.41 -0.72
C MET A 43 -9.86 11.63 -0.89
N ARG A 44 -10.29 12.54 -1.77
CA ARG A 44 -11.72 12.73 -2.08
C ARG A 44 -12.32 11.52 -2.78
N ALA A 45 -11.61 10.94 -3.75
CA ALA A 45 -12.05 9.73 -4.46
C ALA A 45 -12.15 8.55 -3.50
N MET A 46 -11.20 8.37 -2.58
CA MET A 46 -11.23 7.32 -1.56
C MET A 46 -12.41 7.47 -0.59
N MET A 47 -12.87 8.68 -0.31
CA MET A 47 -13.98 8.99 0.61
C MET A 47 -15.36 9.06 -0.09
N SER A 48 -15.42 8.79 -1.39
CA SER A 48 -16.66 8.82 -2.17
C SER A 48 -17.67 7.77 -1.68
N PRO A 49 -18.98 8.02 -1.78
CA PRO A 49 -20.01 7.12 -1.24
C PRO A 49 -19.86 5.66 -1.67
N GLU A 50 -19.49 5.41 -2.92
CA GLU A 50 -19.29 4.09 -3.51
C GLU A 50 -18.06 3.35 -2.95
N ASN A 51 -17.04 4.09 -2.49
CA ASN A 51 -15.83 3.50 -1.89
C ASN A 51 -15.96 3.25 -0.38
N ARG A 52 -16.93 3.89 0.30
CA ARG A 52 -17.13 3.77 1.76
C ARG A 52 -17.33 2.33 2.24
N GLY A 53 -18.00 1.48 1.44
CA GLY A 53 -18.24 0.07 1.78
C GLY A 53 -16.96 -0.74 1.96
N PRO A 54 -16.21 -0.99 0.86
CA PRO A 54 -14.95 -1.71 0.89
C PRO A 54 -13.88 -1.02 1.74
N MET A 55 -13.87 0.32 1.82
CA MET A 55 -13.00 1.05 2.73
C MET A 55 -13.30 0.71 4.18
N ARG A 56 -14.57 0.71 4.60
CA ARG A 56 -14.96 0.35 5.97
C ARG A 56 -14.52 -1.06 6.33
N THR A 57 -14.83 -2.04 5.49
CA THR A 57 -14.48 -3.45 5.75
C THR A 57 -12.96 -3.66 5.76
N GLY A 58 -12.23 -3.00 4.85
CA GLY A 58 -10.76 -3.02 4.85
C GLY A 58 -10.16 -2.39 6.10
N MET A 59 -10.59 -1.19 6.49
CA MET A 59 -10.12 -0.50 7.70
C MET A 59 -10.37 -1.32 8.97
N GLU A 60 -11.52 -1.97 9.06
CA GLU A 60 -11.84 -2.83 10.19
C GLU A 60 -10.96 -4.09 10.22
N LEU A 61 -10.72 -4.73 9.08
CA LEU A 61 -9.80 -5.87 8.97
C LEU A 61 -8.37 -5.50 9.39
N PHE A 62 -7.91 -4.27 9.16
CA PHE A 62 -6.62 -3.81 9.69
C PHE A 62 -6.61 -3.69 11.22
N GLN A 63 -7.73 -3.32 11.83
CA GLN A 63 -7.85 -3.21 13.29
C GLN A 63 -7.89 -4.58 13.96
N VAL A 64 -8.61 -5.53 13.37
CA VAL A 64 -8.75 -6.91 13.89
C VAL A 64 -7.76 -7.90 13.30
N HIS A 65 -6.68 -7.43 12.66
CA HIS A 65 -5.76 -8.28 11.88
C HIS A 65 -5.17 -9.46 12.69
N ALA A 66 -5.00 -9.30 14.01
CA ALA A 66 -4.51 -10.34 14.90
C ALA A 66 -5.43 -11.56 15.00
N GLU A 67 -6.71 -11.42 14.64
CA GLU A 67 -7.70 -12.50 14.59
C GLU A 67 -7.69 -13.25 13.26
N VAL A 68 -6.90 -12.79 12.28
CA VAL A 68 -6.87 -13.32 10.92
C VAL A 68 -5.65 -14.20 10.72
N HIS A 69 -5.87 -15.41 10.23
CA HIS A 69 -4.82 -16.33 9.82
C HIS A 69 -4.88 -16.53 8.31
N ARG A 70 -3.74 -16.33 7.65
CA ARG A 70 -3.63 -16.45 6.20
C ARG A 70 -2.52 -17.40 5.81
N LYS A 71 -2.80 -18.30 4.86
CA LYS A 71 -1.81 -19.16 4.20
C LYS A 71 -1.90 -18.94 2.69
N VAL A 72 -0.75 -18.75 2.04
CA VAL A 72 -0.65 -18.58 0.59
C VAL A 72 0.18 -19.72 0.02
N THR A 73 -0.36 -20.38 -1.00
CA THR A 73 0.37 -21.28 -1.90
C THR A 73 0.63 -20.53 -3.20
N PHE A 74 1.90 -20.29 -3.50
CA PHE A 74 2.29 -19.70 -4.78
C PHE A 74 2.31 -20.79 -5.86
N LEU A 75 1.64 -20.52 -6.97
CA LEU A 75 1.55 -21.38 -8.15
C LEU A 75 2.40 -20.77 -9.28
N PRO A 76 2.87 -21.57 -10.25
CA PRO A 76 3.60 -21.03 -11.41
C PRO A 76 2.83 -19.96 -12.18
N ASN A 77 1.49 -20.05 -12.21
CA ASN A 77 0.62 -19.14 -12.93
C ASN A 77 -0.25 -18.25 -12.01
N GLY A 78 0.07 -18.14 -10.72
CA GLY A 78 -0.75 -17.34 -9.79
C GLY A 78 -0.64 -17.78 -8.33
N ILE A 79 -1.75 -17.75 -7.60
CA ILE A 79 -1.82 -18.14 -6.19
C ILE A 79 -3.10 -18.90 -5.84
N HIS A 80 -3.03 -19.67 -4.75
CA HIS A 80 -4.17 -20.08 -3.95
C HIS A 80 -3.96 -19.62 -2.51
N ALA A 81 -4.87 -18.80 -1.97
CA ALA A 81 -4.77 -18.24 -0.63
C ALA A 81 -6.00 -18.59 0.21
N VAL A 82 -5.78 -19.09 1.42
CA VAL A 82 -6.82 -19.36 2.42
C VAL A 82 -6.66 -18.35 3.55
N THR A 83 -7.75 -17.65 3.88
CA THR A 83 -7.77 -16.65 4.96
C THR A 83 -8.95 -16.94 5.88
N ILE A 84 -8.67 -17.21 7.15
CA ILE A 84 -9.64 -17.69 8.13
C ILE A 84 -9.56 -16.91 9.44
N SER A 85 -10.62 -17.01 10.25
CA SER A 85 -10.66 -16.54 11.63
C SER A 85 -11.52 -17.46 12.49
N ALA A 86 -11.20 -17.54 13.79
CA ALA A 86 -12.05 -18.21 14.77
C ALA A 86 -13.19 -17.29 15.28
N VAL A 87 -13.12 -15.98 15.00
CA VAL A 87 -14.10 -14.98 15.44
C VAL A 87 -15.19 -14.84 14.36
N PRO A 88 -16.47 -15.18 14.64
CA PRO A 88 -17.52 -15.17 13.62
C PRO A 88 -17.71 -13.81 12.94
N HIS A 89 -17.53 -12.72 13.68
CA HIS A 89 -17.59 -11.38 13.14
C HIS A 89 -16.49 -11.13 12.09
N THR A 90 -15.25 -11.52 12.40
CA THR A 90 -14.11 -11.39 11.48
C THR A 90 -14.24 -12.29 10.25
N VAL A 91 -14.86 -13.47 10.38
CA VAL A 91 -15.26 -14.30 9.22
C VAL A 91 -16.20 -13.53 8.29
N ALA A 92 -17.25 -12.90 8.85
CA ALA A 92 -18.19 -12.10 8.07
C ALA A 92 -17.51 -10.90 7.39
N LEU A 93 -16.57 -10.23 8.08
CA LEU A 93 -15.78 -9.13 7.50
C LEU A 93 -14.92 -9.58 6.33
N LEU A 94 -14.20 -10.70 6.46
CA LEU A 94 -13.39 -11.28 5.37
C LEU A 94 -14.25 -11.56 4.14
N GLN A 95 -15.39 -12.22 4.33
CA GLN A 95 -16.32 -12.57 3.26
C GLN A 95 -16.90 -11.31 2.60
N ALA A 96 -17.36 -10.34 3.39
CA ALA A 96 -17.91 -9.10 2.86
C ALA A 96 -16.87 -8.30 2.06
N HIS A 97 -15.66 -8.16 2.58
CA HIS A 97 -14.60 -7.38 1.93
C HIS A 97 -14.20 -7.97 0.57
N VAL A 98 -13.88 -9.27 0.51
CA VAL A 98 -13.43 -9.90 -0.74
C VAL A 98 -14.54 -9.89 -1.79
N THR A 99 -15.79 -10.13 -1.38
CA THR A 99 -16.94 -10.06 -2.29
C THR A 99 -17.13 -8.67 -2.87
N GLN A 100 -17.04 -7.62 -2.06
CA GLN A 100 -17.11 -6.23 -2.54
C GLN A 100 -16.00 -5.94 -3.54
N MET A 101 -14.76 -6.35 -3.26
CA MET A 101 -13.63 -6.14 -4.17
C MET A 101 -13.81 -6.87 -5.51
N TYR A 102 -14.31 -8.11 -5.48
CA TYR A 102 -14.53 -8.88 -6.71
C TYR A 102 -15.71 -8.37 -7.53
N GLN A 103 -16.78 -7.89 -6.89
CA GLN A 103 -17.89 -7.20 -7.55
C GLN A 103 -17.40 -5.96 -8.28
N ARG A 104 -16.61 -5.11 -7.64
CA ARG A 104 -16.05 -3.92 -8.27
C ARG A 104 -15.22 -4.24 -9.51
N LEU A 105 -14.35 -5.24 -9.42
CA LEU A 105 -13.57 -5.72 -10.56
C LEU A 105 -14.42 -6.35 -11.68
N ALA A 106 -15.61 -6.87 -11.37
CA ALA A 106 -16.54 -7.39 -12.37
C ALA A 106 -17.34 -6.27 -13.05
N GLU A 107 -17.58 -5.18 -12.33
CA GLU A 107 -18.30 -3.99 -12.79
C GLU A 107 -17.37 -2.92 -13.38
N ASP A 108 -16.08 -3.22 -13.54
CA ASP A 108 -15.04 -2.28 -13.98
C ASP A 108 -15.04 -0.97 -13.17
N GLN A 109 -15.27 -1.08 -11.86
CA GLN A 109 -15.26 0.04 -10.93
C GLN A 109 -13.90 0.15 -10.23
N PRO A 110 -13.05 1.13 -10.58
CA PRO A 110 -11.74 1.29 -9.96
C PRO A 110 -11.82 1.46 -8.45
N PHE A 111 -10.84 0.95 -7.72
CA PHE A 111 -10.74 1.16 -6.28
C PHE A 111 -9.41 1.87 -5.95
N PRO A 112 -9.44 3.17 -5.65
CA PRO A 112 -8.23 3.91 -5.29
C PRO A 112 -7.76 3.44 -3.91
N TYR A 113 -6.66 2.69 -3.87
CA TYR A 113 -6.12 2.14 -2.64
C TYR A 113 -4.63 2.47 -2.47
N PRO A 114 -4.29 3.64 -1.90
CA PRO A 114 -2.93 4.16 -1.86
C PRO A 114 -1.98 3.37 -0.94
N ALA A 115 -2.47 2.42 -0.15
CA ALA A 115 -1.61 1.56 0.65
C ALA A 115 -1.01 0.38 -0.13
N SER A 116 -1.44 0.15 -1.37
CA SER A 116 -1.01 -0.99 -2.20
C SER A 116 -0.57 -0.52 -3.59
N ARG A 117 0.55 -1.09 -4.07
CA ARG A 117 0.99 -0.87 -5.44
C ARG A 117 0.39 -1.87 -6.42
N SER A 118 -0.01 -3.05 -5.94
CA SER A 118 -0.59 -4.10 -6.78
C SER A 118 -2.06 -3.87 -7.11
N VAL A 119 -2.85 -3.34 -6.16
CA VAL A 119 -4.30 -3.15 -6.33
C VAL A 119 -4.64 -2.28 -7.54
N PRO A 120 -4.05 -1.08 -7.73
CA PRO A 120 -4.35 -0.25 -8.90
C PRO A 120 -4.10 -0.97 -10.23
N VAL A 121 -3.02 -1.76 -10.33
CA VAL A 121 -2.67 -2.52 -11.54
C VAL A 121 -3.68 -3.64 -11.80
N MET A 122 -4.10 -4.36 -10.77
CA MET A 122 -5.13 -5.40 -10.89
C MET A 122 -6.49 -4.84 -11.32
N PHE A 123 -6.84 -3.63 -10.87
CA PHE A 123 -8.05 -2.92 -11.29
C PHE A 123 -7.96 -2.33 -12.69
N ALA A 124 -6.77 -1.91 -13.13
CA ALA A 124 -6.56 -1.42 -14.49
C ALA A 124 -6.61 -2.54 -15.55
N HIS A 125 -6.39 -3.79 -15.13
CA HIS A 125 -6.31 -4.95 -16.02
C HIS A 125 -7.17 -6.14 -15.54
N PRO A 126 -8.47 -5.96 -15.31
CA PRO A 126 -9.34 -6.95 -14.65
C PRO A 126 -9.57 -8.23 -15.48
N THR A 127 -9.24 -8.18 -16.79
CA THR A 127 -9.39 -9.27 -17.76
C THR A 127 -8.11 -10.08 -17.99
N LEU A 128 -6.95 -9.61 -17.49
CA LEU A 128 -5.67 -10.31 -17.66
C LEU A 128 -5.49 -11.47 -16.67
N TYR A 129 -6.45 -11.72 -15.78
CA TYR A 129 -6.38 -12.80 -14.82
C TYR A 129 -7.79 -13.31 -14.47
N GLN A 130 -7.84 -14.55 -14.04
CA GLN A 130 -9.04 -15.22 -13.56
C GLN A 130 -9.05 -15.22 -12.04
N ARG A 131 -10.25 -15.13 -11.47
CA ARG A 131 -10.50 -15.07 -10.03
C ARG A 131 -11.55 -16.09 -9.65
N LYS A 132 -11.32 -16.82 -8.57
CA LYS A 132 -12.30 -17.70 -7.94
C LYS A 132 -12.33 -17.43 -6.44
N LEU A 133 -13.53 -17.20 -5.91
CA LEU A 133 -13.80 -17.07 -4.49
C LEU A 133 -14.62 -18.27 -4.03
N ASP A 134 -14.11 -19.02 -3.06
CA ASP A 134 -14.83 -20.06 -2.35
C ASP A 134 -15.08 -19.61 -0.90
N TYR A 135 -16.34 -19.63 -0.47
CA TYR A 135 -16.70 -19.36 0.91
C TYR A 135 -16.41 -20.58 1.78
N LEU A 136 -15.73 -20.36 2.89
CA LEU A 136 -15.49 -21.37 3.92
C LEU A 136 -16.35 -21.06 5.14
N LYS A 137 -16.57 -22.07 6.00
CA LYS A 137 -17.29 -21.88 7.27
C LYS A 137 -16.59 -20.85 8.18
N ASP A 138 -15.27 -20.79 8.11
CA ASP A 138 -14.38 -20.00 8.97
C ASP A 138 -13.59 -18.94 8.19
N GLY A 139 -13.97 -18.64 6.95
CA GLY A 139 -13.29 -17.62 6.14
C GLY A 139 -13.55 -17.71 4.65
N VAL A 140 -12.49 -17.53 3.86
CA VAL A 140 -12.49 -17.54 2.40
C VAL A 140 -11.27 -18.24 1.83
N ALA A 141 -11.43 -18.88 0.68
CA ALA A 141 -10.34 -19.29 -0.18
C ALA A 141 -10.43 -18.54 -1.52
N VAL A 142 -9.29 -18.00 -1.96
CA VAL A 142 -9.17 -17.22 -3.18
C VAL A 142 -8.14 -17.87 -4.09
N THR A 143 -8.49 -18.06 -5.35
CA THR A 143 -7.56 -18.48 -6.40
C THR A 143 -7.49 -17.41 -7.47
N GLU A 144 -6.29 -16.96 -7.78
CA GLU A 144 -6.04 -15.94 -8.80
C GLU A 144 -4.96 -16.45 -9.74
N THR A 145 -5.25 -16.51 -11.02
CA THR A 145 -4.32 -17.07 -12.02
C THR A 145 -4.32 -16.27 -13.31
N SER A 146 -3.17 -16.20 -13.97
CA SER A 146 -3.01 -15.52 -15.25
C SER A 146 -2.13 -16.33 -16.20
N SER A 147 -2.30 -16.13 -17.50
CA SER A 147 -1.36 -16.55 -18.55
C SER A 147 -0.36 -15.46 -18.91
N ASP A 148 -0.58 -14.24 -18.45
CA ASP A 148 0.30 -13.11 -18.69
C ASP A 148 1.44 -13.08 -17.63
N PRO A 149 2.72 -13.16 -18.06
CA PRO A 149 3.85 -13.21 -17.13
C PRO A 149 3.98 -12.01 -16.21
N GLU A 150 3.55 -10.81 -16.64
CA GLU A 150 3.62 -9.61 -15.82
C GLU A 150 2.50 -9.62 -14.76
N MET A 151 1.29 -10.01 -15.14
CA MET A 151 0.16 -10.15 -14.23
C MET A 151 0.38 -11.25 -13.19
N ILE A 152 1.09 -12.34 -13.53
CA ILE A 152 1.52 -13.34 -12.53
C ILE A 152 2.38 -12.68 -11.44
N GLN A 153 3.32 -11.80 -11.82
CA GLN A 153 4.17 -11.09 -10.85
C GLN A 153 3.35 -10.11 -10.00
N VAL A 154 2.37 -9.43 -10.59
CA VAL A 154 1.43 -8.55 -9.87
C VAL A 154 0.62 -9.34 -8.85
N ILE A 155 0.03 -10.48 -9.23
CA ILE A 155 -0.73 -11.37 -8.32
C ILE A 155 0.16 -11.84 -7.17
N HIS A 156 1.40 -12.23 -7.47
CA HIS A 156 2.36 -12.65 -6.43
C HIS A 156 2.73 -11.50 -5.49
N ALA A 157 2.91 -10.29 -6.02
CA ALA A 157 3.16 -9.09 -5.22
C ALA A 157 1.94 -8.76 -4.33
N HIS A 158 0.74 -8.81 -4.89
CA HIS A 158 -0.51 -8.63 -4.18
C HIS A 158 -0.66 -9.59 -3.01
N ALA A 159 -0.40 -10.88 -3.24
CA ALA A 159 -0.46 -11.88 -2.19
C ALA A 159 0.53 -11.61 -1.04
N ARG A 160 1.72 -11.08 -1.34
CA ARG A 160 2.71 -10.66 -0.32
C ARG A 160 2.26 -9.41 0.43
N GLU A 161 1.68 -8.43 -0.26
CA GLU A 161 1.12 -7.21 0.36
C GLU A 161 0.00 -7.56 1.35
N ILE A 162 -0.99 -8.35 0.92
CA ILE A 162 -2.07 -8.80 1.83
C ILE A 162 -1.51 -9.60 3.00
N THR A 163 -0.53 -10.48 2.77
CA THR A 163 0.09 -11.23 3.87
C THR A 163 0.74 -10.31 4.90
N ARG A 164 1.36 -9.21 4.45
CA ARG A 164 1.91 -8.18 5.34
C ARG A 164 0.81 -7.45 6.11
N PHE A 165 -0.28 -7.10 5.44
CA PHE A 165 -1.45 -6.48 6.07
C PHE A 165 -2.08 -7.35 7.15
N VAL A 166 -2.24 -8.64 6.90
CA VAL A 166 -2.72 -9.59 7.91
C VAL A 166 -1.75 -9.68 9.09
N LYS A 167 -0.44 -9.72 8.84
CA LYS A 167 0.56 -9.86 9.89
C LYS A 167 0.68 -8.63 10.79
N GLU A 168 0.55 -7.43 10.22
CA GLU A 168 0.97 -6.19 10.87
C GLU A 168 -0.15 -5.15 11.01
N GLY A 169 -1.30 -5.35 10.37
CA GLY A 169 -2.46 -4.47 10.48
C GLY A 169 -2.18 -3.03 10.03
N MET A 170 -2.69 -2.10 10.84
CA MET A 170 -2.61 -0.65 10.63
C MET A 170 -1.19 -0.14 10.33
N PRO A 171 -0.13 -0.53 11.07
CA PRO A 171 1.25 -0.19 10.72
C PRO A 171 1.67 -0.47 9.28
N ALA A 172 1.30 -1.63 8.71
CA ALA A 172 1.66 -1.96 7.33
C ALA A 172 0.88 -1.13 6.31
N MET A 173 -0.39 -0.86 6.60
CA MET A 173 -1.23 0.04 5.79
C MET A 173 -0.64 1.45 5.74
N MET A 174 -0.27 2.02 6.90
CA MET A 174 0.31 3.37 6.98
C MET A 174 1.64 3.48 6.24
N ARG A 175 2.52 2.48 6.37
CA ARG A 175 3.77 2.46 5.58
C ARG A 175 3.51 2.35 4.09
N GLY A 176 2.49 1.60 3.68
CA GLY A 176 2.03 1.54 2.30
C GLY A 176 1.67 2.93 1.78
N MET A 177 0.85 3.68 2.53
CA MET A 177 0.45 5.04 2.14
C MET A 177 1.64 6.02 2.05
N MET A 178 2.64 5.89 2.92
CA MET A 178 3.83 6.76 2.91
C MET A 178 4.86 6.42 1.85
N SER A 179 4.82 5.18 1.34
CA SER A 179 5.81 4.67 0.39
C SER A 179 5.29 4.65 -1.04
N SER A 180 4.09 5.17 -1.31
CA SER A 180 3.42 5.08 -2.61
C SER A 180 3.60 6.32 -3.45
#